data_AF-Q8NNX9-F1
#
_entry.id   AF-Q8NNX9-F1
#
_cell.length_a   1.000
_cell.length_b   1.000
_cell.length_c   1.000
_cell.angle_alpha   90.00
_cell.angle_beta   90.00
_cell.angle_gamma   90.00
#
_symmetry.space_group_name_H-M   'P 1'
#
loop_
_entity.id
_entity.type
_entity.pdbx_description
1 polymer ?
#
loop_
_entity_poly.entity_id
_entity_poly.type
_entity_poly.pdbx_seq_one_letter_code
_entity_poly.pdbx_strand_id
1 'polypeptide(L)'
;MVERNMTTMREVSTDLNILIVPSEWEKVLENLPATLSESGFVASEIHSQIVDLTCEPDNMLVTQFSQLEGHPPIVEVLHRLVINGSSDLELKDLTKKVVGALPQGTYWYGTSLEGATEPGVNASCAWQHRG
;
A
#
# COMPACT_ATOMS: atom_id res chain seq x y z
N MET A 1 13.76 24.38 26.26
CA MET A 1 12.35 24.56 25.86
C MET A 1 12.19 23.81 24.55
N VAL A 2 11.52 22.66 24.58
CA VAL A 2 11.22 21.90 23.36
C VAL A 2 10.13 22.64 22.62
N GLU A 3 10.39 22.93 21.36
CA GLU A 3 9.49 23.62 20.44
C GLU A 3 8.14 22.92 20.42
N ARG A 4 7.08 23.70 20.63
CA ARG A 4 5.70 23.26 20.51
C ARG A 4 5.48 22.93 19.04
N ASN A 5 5.58 21.66 18.66
CA ASN A 5 5.12 21.18 17.36
C ASN A 5 3.62 21.47 17.26
N MET A 6 3.30 22.57 16.62
CA MET A 6 1.97 22.84 16.08
C MET A 6 1.67 21.66 15.17
N THR A 7 0.74 20.81 15.61
CA THR A 7 0.27 19.62 14.92
C THR A 7 -0.50 20.02 13.67
N THR A 8 0.19 20.60 12.68
CA THR A 8 -0.37 20.89 11.36
C THR A 8 -0.51 19.56 10.65
N MET A 9 -1.74 19.21 10.26
CA MET A 9 -1.99 18.14 9.30
C MET A 9 -1.06 18.32 8.12
N ARG A 10 -0.11 17.41 7.97
CA ARG A 10 0.85 17.42 6.86
C ARG A 10 0.27 16.56 5.76
N GLU A 11 0.54 16.97 4.54
CA GLU A 11 0.29 16.10 3.40
C GLU A 11 1.22 14.90 3.49
N VAL A 12 0.64 13.70 3.42
CA VAL A 12 1.35 12.44 3.54
C VAL A 12 0.78 11.46 2.54
N SER A 13 1.61 10.53 2.11
CA SER A 13 1.22 9.44 1.25
C SER A 13 1.64 8.11 1.86
N THR A 14 0.95 7.05 1.48
CA THR A 14 1.31 5.70 1.84
C THR A 14 1.32 4.83 0.60
N ASP A 15 2.51 4.34 0.23
CA ASP A 15 2.71 3.39 -0.86
C ASP A 15 3.03 2.02 -0.26
N LEU A 16 2.15 1.06 -0.50
CA LEU A 16 2.29 -0.32 -0.05
C LEU A 16 2.02 -1.26 -1.21
N ASN A 17 2.79 -2.34 -1.26
CA ASN A 17 2.54 -3.48 -2.13
C ASN A 17 2.14 -4.65 -1.23
N ILE A 18 1.04 -5.30 -1.55
CA ILE A 18 0.30 -6.19 -0.66
C ILE A 18 -0.04 -7.45 -1.45
N LEU A 19 0.42 -8.60 -0.99
CA LEU A 19 0.09 -9.91 -1.56
C LEU A 19 -1.05 -10.50 -0.73
N ILE A 20 -2.24 -10.58 -1.33
CA ILE A 20 -3.48 -10.94 -0.64
C ILE A 20 -4.45 -11.61 -1.63
N VAL A 21 -5.37 -12.43 -1.10
CA VAL A 21 -6.46 -13.01 -1.88
C VAL A 21 -7.44 -11.91 -2.32
N PRO A 22 -7.87 -11.86 -3.60
CA PRO A 22 -8.76 -10.81 -4.12
C PRO A 22 -10.03 -10.60 -3.29
N SER A 23 -10.67 -11.69 -2.84
CA SER A 23 -11.91 -11.61 -2.04
C SER A 23 -11.72 -10.99 -0.65
N GLU A 24 -10.51 -11.07 -0.09
CA GLU A 24 -10.17 -10.38 1.16
C GLU A 24 -9.77 -8.93 0.89
N TRP A 25 -9.10 -8.67 -0.25
CA TRP A 25 -8.73 -7.33 -0.68
C TRP A 25 -9.94 -6.41 -0.88
N GLU A 26 -11.02 -6.91 -1.48
CA GLU A 26 -12.26 -6.15 -1.65
C GLU A 26 -12.81 -5.66 -0.29
N LYS A 27 -12.85 -6.55 0.71
CA LYS A 27 -13.30 -6.21 2.08
C LYS A 27 -12.37 -5.18 2.73
N VAL A 28 -11.06 -5.30 2.51
CA VAL A 28 -10.09 -4.31 3.00
C VAL A 28 -10.41 -2.95 2.41
N LEU A 29 -10.53 -2.84 1.08
CA LEU A 29 -10.82 -1.57 0.41
C LEU A 29 -12.14 -0.93 0.86
N GLU A 30 -13.17 -1.74 1.14
CA GLU A 30 -14.45 -1.23 1.67
C GLU A 30 -14.31 -0.62 3.08
N ASN A 31 -13.49 -1.22 3.95
CA ASN A 31 -13.34 -0.81 5.35
C ASN A 31 -12.18 0.18 5.57
N LEU A 32 -11.26 0.28 4.62
CA LEU A 32 -10.04 1.09 4.72
C LEU A 32 -10.35 2.57 4.96
N PRO A 33 -11.23 3.26 4.19
CA PRO A 33 -11.50 4.68 4.42
C PRO A 33 -12.04 4.97 5.83
N ALA A 34 -12.92 4.11 6.34
CA ALA A 34 -13.48 4.24 7.68
C ALA A 34 -12.39 4.05 8.75
N THR A 35 -11.59 2.98 8.63
CA THR A 35 -10.51 2.64 9.57
C THR A 35 -9.45 3.74 9.66
N LEU A 36 -9.10 4.33 8.51
CA LEU A 36 -8.13 5.43 8.44
C LEU A 36 -8.70 6.71 9.06
N SER A 37 -9.96 7.04 8.75
CA SER A 37 -10.64 8.20 9.32
C SER A 37 -10.73 8.13 10.85
N GLU A 38 -11.08 6.96 11.40
CA GLU A 38 -11.10 6.73 12.85
C GLU A 38 -9.72 6.85 13.50
N SER A 39 -8.65 6.64 12.72
CA SER A 39 -7.27 6.68 13.19
C SER A 39 -6.63 8.07 13.10
N GLY A 40 -7.33 9.09 12.59
CA GLY A 40 -6.77 10.44 12.38
C GLY A 40 -5.97 10.59 11.08
N PHE A 41 -6.17 9.68 10.12
CA PHE A 41 -5.66 9.83 8.76
C PHE A 41 -6.81 10.16 7.81
N VAL A 42 -6.79 11.38 7.27
CA VAL A 42 -7.79 11.83 6.31
C VAL A 42 -7.28 11.49 4.92
N ALA A 43 -7.68 10.32 4.42
CA ALA A 43 -7.38 9.91 3.05
C ALA A 43 -8.18 10.79 2.07
N SER A 44 -7.48 11.57 1.25
CA SER A 44 -8.05 12.36 0.16
C SER A 44 -8.27 11.50 -1.08
N GLU A 45 -7.37 10.56 -1.32
CA GLU A 45 -7.41 9.67 -2.48
C GLU A 45 -6.83 8.30 -2.10
N ILE A 46 -7.53 7.24 -2.51
CA ILE A 46 -7.07 5.86 -2.34
C ILE A 46 -7.02 5.25 -3.73
N HIS A 47 -5.83 4.84 -4.15
CA HIS A 47 -5.59 4.20 -5.42
C HIS A 47 -5.09 2.77 -5.18
N SER A 48 -5.72 1.80 -5.81
CA SER A 48 -5.28 0.41 -5.78
C SER A 48 -5.13 -0.12 -7.19
N GLN A 49 -3.98 -0.69 -7.50
CA GLN A 49 -3.69 -1.31 -8.79
C GLN A 49 -3.24 -2.77 -8.58
N ILE A 50 -3.71 -3.68 -9.44
CA ILE A 50 -3.15 -5.03 -9.51
C ILE A 50 -1.81 -4.95 -10.23
N VAL A 51 -0.76 -5.45 -9.59
CA VAL A 51 0.57 -5.61 -10.19
C VAL A 51 0.63 -7.00 -10.81
N ASP A 52 0.80 -7.03 -12.12
CA ASP A 52 0.83 -8.29 -12.85
C ASP A 52 2.19 -8.98 -12.65
N LEU A 53 2.18 -10.03 -11.82
CA LEU A 53 3.36 -10.84 -11.50
C LEU A 53 3.85 -11.69 -12.69
N THR A 54 3.08 -11.77 -13.79
CA THR A 54 3.50 -12.55 -14.96
C THR A 54 4.59 -11.84 -15.77
N CYS A 55 4.67 -10.51 -15.68
CA CYS A 55 5.76 -9.73 -16.29
C CYS A 55 7.02 -9.70 -15.43
N GLU A 56 6.90 -9.86 -14.11
CA GLU A 56 8.02 -9.83 -13.17
C GLU A 56 7.95 -11.01 -12.20
N PRO A 57 8.39 -12.22 -12.63
CA PRO A 57 8.40 -13.41 -11.77
C PRO A 57 9.38 -13.30 -10.60
N ASP A 58 10.30 -12.33 -10.64
CA ASP A 58 11.30 -12.05 -9.61
C ASP A 58 10.80 -10.98 -8.61
N ASN A 59 9.62 -11.22 -8.03
CA ASN A 59 9.08 -10.35 -7.00
C ASN A 59 9.46 -10.88 -5.60
N MET A 60 10.11 -10.05 -4.79
CA MET A 60 10.56 -10.43 -3.44
C MET A 60 9.43 -10.97 -2.55
N LEU A 61 8.18 -10.48 -2.68
CA LEU A 61 7.04 -11.03 -1.93
C LEU A 61 6.66 -12.43 -2.38
N VAL A 62 6.68 -12.66 -3.70
CA VAL A 62 6.37 -13.98 -4.27
C VAL A 62 7.42 -14.99 -3.82
N THR A 63 8.70 -14.59 -3.82
CA THR A 63 9.78 -15.42 -3.29
C THR A 63 9.61 -15.71 -1.81
N GLN A 64 9.31 -14.69 -0.99
CA GLN A 64 9.11 -14.85 0.45
C GLN A 64 7.91 -15.76 0.77
N PHE A 65 6.77 -15.54 0.10
CA PHE A 65 5.57 -16.38 0.23
C PHE A 65 5.89 -17.83 -0.13
N SER A 66 6.56 -18.04 -1.27
CA SER A 66 6.94 -19.40 -1.71
C SER A 66 7.87 -20.12 -0.75
N GLN A 67 8.78 -19.40 -0.09
CA GLN A 67 9.67 -19.98 0.91
C GLN A 67 8.94 -20.34 2.21
N LEU A 68 7.94 -19.56 2.61
CA LEU A 68 7.21 -19.77 3.86
C LEU A 68 6.09 -20.80 3.71
N GLU A 69 5.29 -20.70 2.64
CA GLU A 69 4.15 -21.58 2.39
C GLU A 69 4.54 -22.84 1.59
N GLY A 70 5.73 -22.85 0.96
CA GLY A 70 6.23 -24.00 0.20
C GLY A 70 5.63 -24.13 -1.20
N HIS A 71 4.82 -23.17 -1.64
CA HIS A 71 4.26 -23.09 -2.99
C HIS A 71 4.16 -21.63 -3.45
N PRO A 72 4.21 -21.35 -4.77
CA PRO A 72 3.96 -20.01 -5.27
C PRO A 72 2.55 -19.54 -4.92
N PRO A 73 2.30 -18.23 -4.82
CA PRO A 73 0.95 -17.69 -4.71
C PRO A 73 0.14 -18.11 -5.94
N ILE A 74 -0.92 -18.89 -5.71
CA ILE A 74 -1.81 -19.40 -6.78
C ILE A 74 -3.08 -18.55 -6.83
N VAL A 75 -3.56 -18.11 -5.67
CA VAL A 75 -4.80 -17.35 -5.50
C VAL A 75 -4.53 -15.90 -5.08
N GLU A 76 -3.38 -15.65 -4.47
CA GLU A 76 -2.96 -14.34 -4.02
C GLU A 76 -2.52 -13.49 -5.20
N VAL A 77 -2.96 -12.23 -5.19
CA VAL A 77 -2.63 -11.24 -6.21
C VAL A 77 -1.84 -10.13 -5.53
N LEU A 78 -0.82 -9.64 -6.23
CA LEU A 78 -0.07 -8.48 -5.77
C LEU A 78 -0.85 -7.21 -6.08
N HIS A 79 -1.16 -6.44 -5.05
CA HIS A 79 -1.84 -5.15 -5.15
C HIS A 79 -0.91 -4.04 -4.69
N ARG A 80 -0.74 -3.00 -5.51
CA ARG A 80 -0.11 -1.75 -5.09
C ARG A 80 -1.18 -0.77 -4.65
N LEU A 81 -1.13 -0.38 -3.39
CA LEU A 81 -1.98 0.58 -2.73
C LEU A 81 -1.21 1.90 -2.53
N VAL A 82 -1.72 2.98 -3.10
CA VAL A 82 -1.23 4.34 -2.87
C VAL A 82 -2.36 5.13 -2.23
N ILE A 83 -2.13 5.64 -1.03
CA ILE A 83 -3.09 6.49 -0.32
C ILE A 83 -2.50 7.87 -0.14
N ASN A 84 -3.14 8.89 -0.70
CA ASN A 84 -2.79 10.28 -0.50
C ASN A 84 -3.77 10.92 0.47
N GLY A 85 -3.26 11.75 1.37
CA GLY A 85 -4.10 12.42 2.33
C GLY A 85 -3.33 13.36 3.22
N SER A 86 -3.94 13.67 4.36
CA SER A 86 -3.30 14.47 5.39
C SER A 86 -3.42 13.80 6.75
N SER A 87 -2.32 13.83 7.50
CA SER A 87 -2.30 13.37 8.88
C SER A 87 -1.35 14.20 9.72
N ASP A 88 -1.54 14.15 11.03
CA ASP A 88 -0.57 14.63 11.99
C ASP A 88 0.30 13.53 12.61
N LEU A 89 0.01 12.27 12.29
CA LEU A 89 0.77 11.12 12.78
C LEU A 89 2.16 11.05 12.15
N GLU A 90 3.09 10.43 12.89
CA GLU A 90 4.40 10.07 12.34
C GLU A 90 4.26 9.04 11.22
N LEU A 91 5.12 9.12 10.19
CA LEU A 91 5.08 8.22 9.02
C LEU A 91 5.07 6.74 9.41
N LYS A 92 5.85 6.38 10.42
CA LYS A 92 5.89 5.00 10.92
C LYS A 92 4.55 4.54 11.49
N ASP A 93 3.86 5.41 12.21
CA ASP A 93 2.57 5.08 12.79
C ASP A 93 1.47 5.10 11.73
N LEU A 94 1.55 5.96 10.72
CA LEU A 94 0.69 5.86 9.52
C LEU A 94 0.82 4.50 8.85
N THR A 95 2.04 4.05 8.57
CA THR A 95 2.28 2.74 7.95
C THR A 95 1.68 1.62 8.82
N LYS A 96 1.89 1.65 10.13
CA LYS A 96 1.28 0.67 11.06
C LYS A 96 -0.24 0.71 11.05
N LYS A 97 -0.86 1.87 10.89
CA LYS A 97 -2.33 2.00 10.83
C LYS A 97 -2.89 1.37 9.57
N VAL A 98 -2.27 1.66 8.42
CA VAL A 98 -2.67 1.07 7.14
C VAL A 98 -2.47 -0.44 7.17
N VAL A 99 -1.30 -0.91 7.64
CA VAL A 99 -1.01 -2.34 7.80
C VAL A 99 -1.95 -3.00 8.83
N GLY A 100 -2.31 -2.29 9.89
CA GLY A 100 -3.25 -2.77 10.90
C GLY A 100 -4.69 -2.93 10.39
N ALA A 101 -5.03 -2.31 9.26
CA ALA A 101 -6.31 -2.53 8.57
C ALA A 101 -6.29 -3.79 7.68
N LEU A 102 -5.11 -4.37 7.42
CA LEU A 102 -4.97 -5.60 6.63
C LEU A 102 -5.25 -6.84 7.50
N PRO A 103 -5.74 -7.95 6.91
CA PRO A 103 -5.94 -9.18 7.63
C PRO A 103 -4.59 -9.75 8.13
N GLN A 104 -4.64 -10.48 9.26
CA GLN A 104 -3.45 -11.10 9.82
C GLN A 104 -2.84 -12.11 8.83
N GLY A 105 -1.51 -12.14 8.75
CA GLY A 105 -0.79 -13.00 7.82
C GLY A 105 -0.68 -12.44 6.39
N THR A 106 -1.21 -11.24 6.14
CA THR A 106 -1.02 -10.57 4.85
C THR A 106 0.44 -10.16 4.67
N TYR A 107 1.01 -10.51 3.52
CA TYR A 107 2.36 -10.11 3.15
C TYR A 107 2.33 -8.73 2.50
N TRP A 108 3.19 -7.83 2.96
CA TRP A 108 3.25 -6.46 2.42
C TRP A 108 4.68 -5.90 2.48
N TYR A 109 4.98 -4.94 1.60
CA TYR A 109 6.16 -4.07 1.70
C TYR A 109 5.81 -2.64 1.32
N GLY A 110 6.59 -1.69 1.81
CA GLY A 110 6.43 -0.27 1.48
C GLY A 110 6.49 0.59 2.75
N THR A 111 6.17 1.87 2.60
CA THR A 111 6.25 2.84 3.68
C THR A 111 5.38 4.05 3.39
N SER A 112 5.02 4.76 4.44
CA SER A 112 4.49 6.12 4.33
C SER A 112 5.63 7.12 4.07
N LEU A 113 5.31 8.17 3.31
CA LEU A 113 6.20 9.26 2.94
C LEU A 113 5.50 10.61 3.23
N GLU A 114 6.31 11.66 3.48
CA GLU A 114 5.79 13.03 3.56
C GLU A 114 5.58 13.59 2.14
N GLY A 115 4.44 14.25 1.92
CA GLY A 115 3.97 14.77 0.62
C GLY A 115 3.00 13.83 -0.10
N ALA A 116 2.36 14.31 -1.16
CA ALA A 116 1.57 13.47 -2.06
C ALA A 116 2.46 12.56 -2.93
N THR A 117 2.01 11.34 -3.17
CA THR A 117 2.60 10.40 -4.13
C THR A 117 1.67 10.26 -5.31
N GLU A 118 2.19 10.51 -6.51
CA GLU A 118 1.41 10.35 -7.74
C GLU A 118 0.94 8.89 -7.90
N PRO A 119 -0.38 8.62 -8.03
CA PRO A 119 -0.92 7.27 -8.13
C PRO A 119 -0.56 6.50 -9.42
N GLY A 120 0.29 7.04 -10.28
CA GLY A 120 0.80 6.40 -11.50
C GLY A 120 2.15 7.03 -11.83
N VAL A 121 3.15 6.34 -12.37
CA VAL A 121 3.09 5.53 -13.59
C VAL A 121 4.00 4.31 -13.41
N ASN A 122 3.47 3.08 -13.46
CA ASN A 122 4.31 1.95 -13.85
C ASN A 122 4.56 2.07 -15.36
N ALA A 123 5.56 2.87 -15.69
CA ALA A 123 6.19 2.88 -17.00
C ALA A 123 7.08 1.64 -17.08
N SER A 124 6.47 0.46 -17.16
CA SER A 124 7.15 -0.78 -17.53
C SER A 124 6.31 -1.59 -18.53
N CYS A 125 5.53 -0.90 -19.37
CA CYS A 125 5.15 -1.32 -20.73
C CYS A 125 4.65 -0.13 -21.57
N ALA A 126 5.21 1.06 -21.37
CA ALA A 126 4.96 2.23 -22.24
C ALA A 126 6.00 2.35 -23.38
N TRP A 127 6.92 1.39 -23.51
CA TRP A 127 7.98 1.41 -24.53
C TRP A 127 8.28 0.02 -25.12
N GLN A 128 7.29 -0.65 -25.70
CA GLN A 128 7.49 -1.58 -26.85
C GLN A 128 6.18 -1.52 -27.65
N HIS A 129 6.11 -1.21 -28.95
CA HIS A 129 7.09 -1.34 -30.00
C HIS A 129 6.73 -0.34 -31.13
N ARG A 130 7.77 0.25 -31.71
CA ARG A 130 7.73 0.93 -33.00
C ARG A 130 7.25 -0.07 -34.07
N GLY A 131 6.28 0.36 -34.89
CA GLY A 131 5.83 -0.31 -36.11
C GLY A 131 5.21 0.72 -37.04
#